data_AF-A0A0Q5DC55-F1
#
_entry.id   AF-A0A0Q5DC55-F1
#
_cell.length_a   1.000
_cell.length_b   1.000
_cell.length_c   1.000
_cell.angle_alpha   90.00
_cell.angle_beta   90.00
_cell.angle_gamma   90.00
#
_symmetry.space_group_name_H-M   'P 1'
#
loop_
_entity.id
_entity.type
_entity.pdbx_description
1 polymer ?
#
loop_
_entity_poly.entity_id
_entity_poly.type
_entity_poly.pdbx_seq_one_letter_code
_entity_poly.pdbx_strand_id
1 'polypeptide(L)'
;MMYTRSHGALRRSCFSRSNVLGGVAAALVSLSPQALQAAEGSGPISDFMTMDVCTQSDGSVAMGKIPGSPDCSSRRNIKPGEQPTYILQNFSGPRSKCAGGAVTKVNIPVTIGANTRITSSTFKAGCAGPQSVDDVEGAEDNGLSIQWYDKGYGFLMGSYSPVALSTFESDQCADSGGTSRRFFRGWVIAPATVPARGESGYGVFPSKLHNGQPSELPVACATRYNRGLTTWAVDDFTYKSDRRLLSIVSSHYSRSGEDGKGPGKAMQVEQTYWTREFGLSRWEKWAREDWVHPRSQKSAADLAQRLVSAGRCSRPELAAVRYNANLQVSGVSSEPNVYSRLVTDPSSGESHVWYMTLCEDYTNASPAAPKMDYIKSINGLANDIYWR
;
A
#
# COMPACT_ATOMS: atom_id res chain seq x y z
N MET A 1 52.18 0.60 29.13
CA MET A 1 51.58 1.62 30.01
C MET A 1 50.22 1.09 30.45
N MET A 2 50.07 0.29 31.52
CA MET A 2 50.44 0.47 32.95
C MET A 2 49.77 1.68 33.61
N TYR A 3 48.71 1.43 34.39
CA TYR A 3 48.46 1.80 35.81
C TYR A 3 46.95 1.54 36.11
N THR A 4 46.51 0.47 36.80
CA THR A 4 46.46 0.14 38.26
C THR A 4 45.46 0.92 39.14
N ARG A 5 44.78 0.12 39.99
CA ARG A 5 43.80 0.41 41.07
C ARG A 5 44.37 1.18 42.28
N SER A 6 43.49 1.81 43.07
CA SER A 6 43.44 1.78 44.57
C SER A 6 42.28 2.68 45.07
N HIS A 7 41.28 2.19 45.81
CA HIS A 7 41.13 2.04 47.28
C HIS A 7 41.05 3.34 48.10
N GLY A 8 39.93 3.52 48.83
CA GLY A 8 39.77 4.49 49.92
C GLY A 8 38.47 4.25 50.69
N ALA A 9 38.59 3.91 51.97
CA ALA A 9 37.53 3.44 52.84
C ALA A 9 37.05 4.50 53.87
N LEU A 10 35.85 4.24 54.41
CA LEU A 10 35.37 4.48 55.79
C LEU A 10 35.42 5.90 56.39
N ARG A 11 34.24 6.45 56.67
CA ARG A 11 33.96 7.15 57.95
C ARG A 11 32.64 6.69 58.56
N ARG A 12 32.74 6.21 59.81
CA ARG A 12 31.62 5.99 60.74
C ARG A 12 31.31 7.31 61.45
N SER A 13 30.04 7.55 61.76
CA SER A 13 29.62 8.44 62.84
C SER A 13 28.32 7.89 63.44
N CYS A 14 28.32 7.76 64.76
CA CYS A 14 27.24 7.25 65.61
C CYS A 14 26.24 8.37 66.02
N PHE A 15 25.18 7.94 66.72
CA PHE A 15 24.10 8.69 67.39
C PHE A 15 22.87 8.97 66.52
N SER A 16 21.61 8.81 66.96
CA SER A 16 21.03 8.48 68.27
C SER A 16 19.65 7.84 68.04
N ARG A 17 19.20 6.99 68.97
CA ARG A 17 17.84 6.43 68.99
C ARG A 17 16.84 7.48 69.46
N SER A 18 15.69 7.55 68.80
CA SER A 18 14.44 8.06 69.40
C SER A 18 13.28 7.30 68.79
N ASN A 19 12.61 6.51 69.64
CA ASN A 19 11.35 5.86 69.35
C ASN A 19 10.26 6.92 69.27
N VAL A 20 9.59 7.02 68.11
CA VAL A 20 8.27 7.65 68.00
C VAL A 20 7.36 6.64 67.33
N LEU A 21 6.39 6.15 68.10
CA LEU A 21 5.19 5.50 67.60
C LEU A 21 4.42 6.51 66.76
N GLY A 22 4.19 6.22 65.48
CA GLY A 22 3.37 7.03 64.58
C GLY A 22 2.85 6.17 63.44
N GLY A 23 1.52 6.11 63.32
CA GLY A 23 0.74 5.18 62.50
C GLY A 23 1.29 4.82 61.11
N VAL A 24 1.21 3.53 60.80
CA VAL A 24 1.26 3.02 59.42
C VAL A 24 -0.03 3.46 58.74
N ALA A 25 0.00 4.62 58.08
CA ALA A 25 -0.98 4.95 57.05
C ALA A 25 -0.71 4.04 55.86
N ALA A 26 -1.52 2.99 55.70
CA ALA A 26 -1.54 2.19 54.49
C ALA A 26 -1.98 3.09 53.32
N ALA A 27 -1.00 3.59 52.57
CA ALA A 27 -1.26 4.24 51.29
C ALA A 27 -1.79 3.18 50.32
N LEU A 28 -3.12 3.12 50.22
CA LEU A 28 -3.82 2.45 49.13
C LEU A 28 -3.42 3.18 47.84
N VAL A 29 -2.35 2.70 47.19
CA VAL A 29 -2.04 3.06 45.81
C VAL A 29 -3.22 2.59 44.98
N SER A 30 -4.10 3.52 44.65
CA SER A 30 -5.18 3.33 43.70
C SER A 30 -4.50 3.11 42.35
N LEU A 31 -4.25 1.86 41.98
CA LEU A 31 -3.97 1.47 40.61
C LEU A 31 -5.25 1.80 39.83
N SER A 32 -5.32 3.02 39.29
CA SER A 32 -6.32 3.35 38.30
C SER A 32 -6.20 2.31 37.19
N PRO A 33 -7.26 1.54 36.89
CA PRO A 33 -7.27 0.74 35.70
C PRO A 33 -7.22 1.74 34.56
N GLN A 34 -6.02 1.99 34.02
CA GLN A 34 -5.90 2.51 32.69
C GLN A 34 -6.58 1.47 31.81
N ALA A 35 -7.83 1.75 31.46
CA ALA A 35 -8.51 1.02 30.42
C ALA A 35 -7.54 1.03 29.25
N LEU A 36 -6.98 -0.14 28.94
CA LEU A 36 -6.40 -0.42 27.64
C LEU A 36 -7.53 -0.21 26.66
N GLN A 37 -7.75 1.03 26.22
CA GLN A 37 -8.51 1.31 25.03
C GLN A 37 -7.73 0.60 23.93
N ALA A 38 -8.24 -0.56 23.52
CA ALA A 38 -7.82 -1.16 22.27
C ALA A 38 -7.87 -0.03 21.24
N ALA A 39 -6.73 0.25 20.61
CA ALA A 39 -6.65 1.34 19.65
C ALA A 39 -7.76 1.11 18.62
N GLU A 40 -8.71 2.05 18.54
CA GLU A 40 -9.81 1.96 17.60
C GLU A 40 -9.18 1.95 16.19
N GLY A 41 -9.45 0.90 15.42
CA GLY A 41 -8.84 0.72 14.10
C GLY A 41 -9.11 1.94 13.20
N SER A 42 -8.30 2.11 12.15
CA SER A 42 -8.38 3.26 11.25
C SER A 42 -9.57 3.18 10.28
N GLY A 43 -10.69 2.55 10.63
CA GLY A 43 -11.90 2.40 9.80
C GLY A 43 -11.89 1.20 8.84
N PRO A 44 -12.92 1.08 7.97
CA PRO A 44 -13.02 -0.03 7.02
C PRO A 44 -12.05 0.14 5.85
N ILE A 45 -11.56 -0.97 5.30
CA ILE A 45 -10.62 -0.99 4.17
C ILE A 45 -11.21 -0.35 2.90
N SER A 46 -12.54 -0.38 2.75
CA SER A 46 -13.25 0.25 1.63
C SER A 46 -12.95 1.73 1.48
N ASP A 47 -12.73 2.43 2.60
CA ASP A 47 -12.42 3.86 2.63
C ASP A 47 -11.01 4.13 2.09
N PHE A 48 -10.10 3.15 2.17
CA PHE A 48 -8.73 3.27 1.62
C PHE A 48 -8.61 2.75 0.20
N MET A 49 -9.63 2.06 -0.31
CA MET A 49 -9.65 1.53 -1.68
C MET A 49 -10.35 2.49 -2.65
N THR A 50 -11.24 3.33 -2.13
CA THR A 50 -12.06 4.28 -2.88
C THR A 50 -11.51 5.69 -2.69
N MET A 51 -11.53 6.52 -3.73
CA MET A 51 -11.19 7.94 -3.56
C MET A 51 -12.34 8.70 -2.91
N ASP A 52 -12.01 9.70 -2.10
CA ASP A 52 -12.98 10.60 -1.49
C ASP A 52 -13.47 11.66 -2.48
N VAL A 53 -14.56 12.33 -2.14
CA VAL A 53 -14.96 13.62 -2.69
C VAL A 53 -15.20 14.59 -1.54
N CYS A 54 -14.83 15.85 -1.75
CA CYS A 54 -15.20 16.91 -0.81
C CYS A 54 -16.70 17.18 -0.89
N THR A 55 -17.33 17.48 0.24
CA THR A 55 -18.77 17.80 0.29
C THR A 55 -19.01 19.21 0.79
N GLN A 56 -20.10 19.80 0.31
CA GLN A 56 -20.69 21.02 0.85
C GLN A 56 -21.50 20.69 2.12
N SER A 57 -21.99 21.72 2.81
CA SER A 57 -22.78 21.57 4.04
C SER A 57 -24.12 20.85 3.84
N ASP A 58 -24.66 20.88 2.62
CA ASP A 58 -25.87 20.15 2.24
C ASP A 58 -25.60 18.69 1.81
N GLY A 59 -24.34 18.25 1.87
CA GLY A 59 -23.90 16.91 1.47
C GLY A 59 -23.68 16.72 -0.03
N SER A 60 -23.94 17.75 -0.85
CA SER A 60 -23.60 17.75 -2.28
C SER A 60 -22.08 17.76 -2.49
N VAL A 61 -21.63 17.32 -3.67
CA VAL A 61 -20.21 17.29 -3.99
C VAL A 61 -19.70 18.72 -4.23
N ALA A 62 -18.56 19.06 -3.63
CA ALA A 62 -17.88 20.33 -3.85
C ALA A 62 -16.91 20.20 -5.03
N MET A 63 -17.29 20.79 -6.18
CA MET A 63 -16.50 20.73 -7.41
C MET A 63 -15.15 21.45 -7.27
N GLY A 64 -14.10 20.89 -7.88
CA GLY A 64 -12.76 21.49 -7.91
C GLY A 64 -11.98 21.41 -6.59
N LYS A 65 -12.57 20.87 -5.52
CA LYS A 65 -11.91 20.66 -4.23
C LYS A 65 -11.31 19.25 -4.15
N ILE A 66 -10.16 19.13 -3.49
CA ILE A 66 -9.40 17.87 -3.42
C ILE A 66 -9.32 17.43 -1.95
N PRO A 67 -9.70 16.18 -1.61
CA PRO A 67 -9.54 15.66 -0.25
C PRO A 67 -8.11 15.86 0.28
N GLY A 68 -7.99 16.29 1.54
CA GLY A 68 -6.70 16.62 2.16
C GLY A 68 -6.17 18.04 1.89
N SER A 69 -6.86 18.88 1.11
CA SER A 69 -6.57 20.32 1.03
C SER A 69 -7.32 21.14 2.10
N PRO A 70 -6.81 22.31 2.52
CA PRO A 70 -7.44 23.13 3.58
C PRO A 70 -8.88 23.58 3.29
N ASP A 71 -9.26 23.68 2.02
CA ASP A 71 -10.59 24.08 1.56
C ASP A 71 -11.63 22.93 1.55
N CYS A 72 -11.20 21.70 1.87
CA CYS A 72 -12.03 20.50 1.96
C CYS A 72 -12.35 20.17 3.43
N SER A 73 -13.36 20.84 4.01
CA SER A 73 -13.73 20.68 5.43
C SER A 73 -14.54 19.42 5.73
N SER A 74 -15.18 18.82 4.73
CA SER A 74 -15.96 17.59 4.85
C SER A 74 -15.76 16.74 3.61
N ARG A 75 -15.80 15.41 3.77
CA ARG A 75 -15.55 14.44 2.72
C ARG A 75 -16.32 13.15 2.94
N ARG A 76 -16.45 12.36 1.86
CA ARG A 76 -16.96 10.99 1.87
C ARG A 76 -16.41 10.23 0.67
N ASN A 77 -16.49 8.90 0.68
CA ASN A 77 -16.23 8.09 -0.50
C ASN A 77 -17.10 8.55 -1.68
N ILE A 78 -16.51 8.57 -2.88
CA ILE A 78 -17.26 8.69 -4.13
C ILE A 78 -18.21 7.49 -4.27
N LYS A 79 -19.45 7.74 -4.68
CA LYS A 79 -20.49 6.70 -4.80
C LYS A 79 -20.47 6.07 -6.21
N PRO A 80 -21.01 4.84 -6.35
CA PRO A 80 -21.23 4.26 -7.67
C PRO A 80 -22.07 5.19 -8.56
N GLY A 81 -21.60 5.45 -9.78
CA GLY A 81 -22.27 6.34 -10.72
C GLY A 81 -21.86 7.82 -10.63
N GLU A 82 -21.14 8.23 -9.58
CA GLU A 82 -20.59 9.60 -9.49
C GLU A 82 -19.30 9.72 -10.31
N GLN A 83 -19.14 10.85 -11.02
CA GLN A 83 -17.89 11.15 -11.72
C GLN A 83 -16.85 11.76 -10.76
N PRO A 84 -15.56 11.39 -10.89
CA PRO A 84 -14.47 12.04 -10.16
C PRO A 84 -14.46 13.55 -10.36
N THR A 85 -14.36 14.32 -9.27
CA THR A 85 -14.21 15.79 -9.34
C THR A 85 -12.76 16.23 -9.46
N TYR A 86 -11.84 15.31 -9.23
CA TYR A 86 -10.40 15.45 -9.44
C TYR A 86 -9.85 14.12 -9.97
N ILE A 87 -8.66 14.20 -10.52
CA ILE A 87 -7.88 13.06 -10.94
C ILE A 87 -6.56 13.01 -10.20
N LEU A 88 -5.99 11.82 -10.16
CA LEU A 88 -4.63 11.58 -9.71
C LEU A 88 -3.74 11.49 -10.93
N GLN A 89 -2.52 11.98 -10.85
CA GLN A 89 -1.54 11.83 -11.92
C GLN A 89 -0.20 11.39 -11.36
N ASN A 90 0.60 10.69 -12.18
CA ASN A 90 1.99 10.45 -11.80
C ASN A 90 2.83 11.72 -11.91
N PHE A 91 3.95 11.78 -11.21
CA PHE A 91 4.88 12.90 -11.38
C PHE A 91 5.77 12.70 -12.59
N SER A 92 5.96 13.79 -13.33
CA SER A 92 6.90 13.82 -14.44
C SER A 92 8.35 13.83 -13.96
N GLY A 93 9.24 13.22 -14.75
CA GLY A 93 10.68 13.36 -14.51
C GLY A 93 11.19 14.78 -14.82
N PRO A 94 12.33 15.22 -14.26
CA PRO A 94 12.84 16.59 -14.44
C PRO A 94 13.08 17.04 -15.89
N ARG A 95 13.26 16.07 -16.81
CA ARG A 95 13.49 16.31 -18.25
C ARG A 95 12.23 16.13 -19.10
N SER A 96 11.09 15.83 -18.48
CA SER A 96 9.82 15.62 -19.16
C SER A 96 9.21 16.95 -19.59
N LYS A 97 8.55 16.97 -20.76
CA LYS A 97 7.73 18.09 -21.20
C LYS A 97 6.27 18.01 -20.71
N CYS A 98 5.85 16.86 -20.17
CA CYS A 98 4.54 16.73 -19.53
C CYS A 98 4.65 17.21 -18.08
N ALA A 99 3.98 18.29 -17.67
CA ALA A 99 4.04 18.79 -16.28
C ALA A 99 3.28 17.89 -15.29
N GLY A 100 2.15 17.31 -15.71
CA GLY A 100 1.29 16.45 -14.88
C GLY A 100 1.62 14.96 -14.97
N GLY A 101 2.79 14.58 -15.49
CA GLY A 101 3.05 13.17 -15.84
C GLY A 101 2.23 12.70 -17.04
N ALA A 102 2.34 11.41 -17.36
CA ALA A 102 1.74 10.79 -18.55
C ALA A 102 0.64 9.78 -18.20
N VAL A 103 0.34 9.60 -16.91
CA VAL A 103 -0.65 8.64 -16.42
C VAL A 103 -1.62 9.37 -15.51
N THR A 104 -2.90 9.26 -15.83
CA THR A 104 -4.02 9.64 -14.98
C THR A 104 -4.55 8.43 -14.25
N LYS A 105 -4.90 8.55 -12.97
CA LYS A 105 -5.48 7.49 -12.15
C LYS A 105 -6.76 7.99 -11.48
N VAL A 106 -7.73 7.08 -11.35
CA VAL A 106 -8.95 7.26 -10.56
C VAL A 106 -9.23 5.96 -9.81
N ASN A 107 -9.82 6.07 -8.62
CA ASN A 107 -10.14 4.93 -7.76
C ASN A 107 -11.64 4.98 -7.40
N ILE A 108 -12.50 4.41 -8.23
CA ILE A 108 -13.97 4.57 -8.10
C ILE A 108 -14.71 3.24 -8.05
N PRO A 109 -15.87 3.17 -7.37
CA PRO A 109 -16.72 2.01 -7.40
C PRO A 109 -17.54 1.98 -8.70
N VAL A 110 -17.56 0.82 -9.34
CA VAL A 110 -18.25 0.56 -10.62
C VAL A 110 -19.23 -0.59 -10.45
N THR A 111 -20.47 -0.34 -10.88
CA THR A 111 -21.56 -1.32 -10.83
C THR A 111 -21.80 -1.90 -12.22
N ILE A 112 -21.70 -3.22 -12.34
CA ILE A 112 -22.09 -3.99 -13.53
C ILE A 112 -23.10 -5.04 -13.08
N GLY A 113 -24.29 -5.02 -13.66
CA GLY A 113 -25.41 -5.84 -13.19
C GLY A 113 -25.77 -5.52 -11.73
N ALA A 114 -25.86 -6.54 -10.89
CA ALA A 114 -26.19 -6.41 -9.46
C ALA A 114 -24.96 -6.22 -8.55
N ASN A 115 -23.75 -6.27 -9.11
CA ASN A 115 -22.52 -6.25 -8.32
C ASN A 115 -21.80 -4.91 -8.48
N THR A 116 -21.26 -4.41 -7.38
CA THR A 116 -20.32 -3.29 -7.38
C THR A 116 -18.92 -3.83 -7.13
N ARG A 117 -17.90 -3.25 -7.76
CA ARG A 117 -16.48 -3.50 -7.45
C ARG A 117 -15.76 -2.16 -7.38
N ILE A 118 -14.66 -2.10 -6.63
CA ILE A 118 -13.80 -0.92 -6.64
C ILE A 118 -12.79 -1.10 -7.76
N THR A 119 -12.55 -0.04 -8.52
CA THR A 119 -11.65 -0.06 -9.67
C THR A 119 -10.57 0.99 -9.50
N SER A 120 -9.32 0.63 -9.81
CA SER A 120 -8.21 1.58 -9.90
C SER A 120 -7.69 1.63 -11.32
N SER A 121 -8.05 2.67 -12.05
CA SER A 121 -7.74 2.79 -13.47
C SER A 121 -6.44 3.55 -13.66
N THR A 122 -5.79 3.32 -14.77
CA THR A 122 -4.69 4.16 -15.28
C THR A 122 -4.98 4.48 -16.74
N PHE A 123 -5.14 5.76 -17.05
CA PHE A 123 -5.32 6.25 -18.41
C PHE A 123 -4.06 6.95 -18.85
N LYS A 124 -3.57 6.63 -20.04
CA LYS A 124 -2.46 7.38 -20.62
C LYS A 124 -2.96 8.78 -20.97
N ALA A 125 -2.40 9.80 -20.34
CA ALA A 125 -2.70 11.19 -20.66
C ALA A 125 -1.60 11.75 -21.56
N GLY A 126 -1.98 12.39 -22.67
CA GLY A 126 -1.03 13.19 -23.44
C GLY A 126 -0.41 14.31 -22.58
N CYS A 127 0.76 14.82 -22.96
CA CYS A 127 1.41 15.94 -22.26
C CYS A 127 0.55 17.24 -22.20
N ALA A 128 -0.58 17.29 -22.92
CA ALA A 128 -1.44 18.46 -23.05
C ALA A 128 -2.54 18.57 -21.98
N GLY A 129 -2.59 17.65 -21.00
CA GLY A 129 -3.59 17.63 -19.93
C GLY A 129 -4.61 16.50 -20.10
N PRO A 130 -5.73 16.51 -19.34
CA PRO A 130 -6.76 15.47 -19.43
C PRO A 130 -7.38 15.48 -20.83
N GLN A 131 -7.15 14.43 -21.61
CA GLN A 131 -7.76 14.21 -22.92
C GLN A 131 -9.01 13.34 -22.77
N SER A 132 -10.05 13.61 -23.58
CA SER A 132 -11.24 12.74 -23.68
C SER A 132 -10.81 11.30 -23.90
N VAL A 133 -11.43 10.32 -23.25
CA VAL A 133 -11.10 8.90 -23.52
C VAL A 133 -11.44 8.50 -24.96
N ASP A 134 -12.38 9.20 -25.59
CA ASP A 134 -12.69 9.04 -27.01
C ASP A 134 -11.59 9.66 -27.93
N ASP A 135 -10.72 10.52 -27.39
CA ASP A 135 -9.59 11.18 -28.10
C ASP A 135 -8.22 10.55 -27.77
N VAL A 136 -8.18 9.50 -26.93
CA VAL A 136 -6.92 8.80 -26.60
C VAL A 136 -6.64 7.76 -27.69
N GLU A 137 -5.70 8.07 -28.60
CA GLU A 137 -5.04 7.04 -29.39
C GLU A 137 -4.36 6.03 -28.45
N GLY A 138 -4.65 4.74 -28.61
CA GLY A 138 -4.06 3.67 -27.81
C GLY A 138 -4.85 3.28 -26.56
N ALA A 139 -6.18 3.11 -26.66
CA ALA A 139 -7.00 2.62 -25.54
C ALA A 139 -6.51 1.26 -24.98
N GLU A 140 -5.79 0.47 -25.78
CA GLU A 140 -5.05 -0.73 -25.39
C GLU A 140 -3.92 -0.48 -24.37
N ASP A 141 -3.42 0.75 -24.25
CA ASP A 141 -2.41 1.17 -23.27
C ASP A 141 -3.02 1.63 -21.93
N ASN A 142 -4.33 1.50 -21.76
CA ASN A 142 -4.97 1.76 -20.46
C ASN A 142 -4.84 0.56 -19.52
N GLY A 143 -4.86 0.85 -18.23
CA GLY A 143 -4.80 -0.15 -17.17
C GLY A 143 -5.95 -0.03 -16.19
N LEU A 144 -6.18 -1.10 -15.44
CA LEU A 144 -7.29 -1.23 -14.52
C LEU A 144 -6.95 -2.29 -13.47
N SER A 145 -7.12 -2.02 -12.19
CA SER A 145 -7.12 -3.06 -11.17
C SER A 145 -8.50 -3.22 -10.60
N ILE A 146 -9.01 -4.45 -10.56
CA ILE A 146 -10.31 -4.79 -9.97
C ILE A 146 -10.09 -5.23 -8.54
N GLN A 147 -10.86 -4.64 -7.64
CA GLN A 147 -10.66 -4.76 -6.22
C GLN A 147 -11.97 -5.08 -5.52
N TRP A 148 -11.86 -5.80 -4.42
CA TRP A 148 -12.98 -6.10 -3.56
C TRP A 148 -12.53 -6.27 -2.11
N TYR A 149 -13.49 -6.30 -1.21
CA TYR A 149 -13.27 -6.58 0.18
C TYR A 149 -14.39 -7.46 0.73
N ASP A 150 -14.04 -8.30 1.70
CA ASP A 150 -15.00 -9.07 2.47
C ASP A 150 -14.84 -8.78 3.96
N LYS A 151 -15.43 -9.58 4.84
CA LYS A 151 -15.33 -9.40 6.30
C LYS A 151 -13.91 -9.58 6.85
N GLY A 152 -13.02 -10.20 6.08
CA GLY A 152 -11.65 -10.50 6.49
C GLY A 152 -10.64 -9.50 5.92
N TYR A 153 -10.67 -9.23 4.61
CA TYR A 153 -9.61 -8.50 3.92
C TYR A 153 -10.13 -7.63 2.77
N GLY A 154 -9.39 -6.57 2.44
CA GLY A 154 -9.41 -5.95 1.11
C GLY A 154 -8.31 -6.54 0.22
N PHE A 155 -8.59 -6.69 -1.06
CA PHE A 155 -7.70 -7.39 -2.01
C PHE A 155 -7.92 -6.97 -3.47
N LEU A 156 -6.90 -7.21 -4.29
CA LEU A 156 -6.98 -7.17 -5.74
C LEU A 156 -7.40 -8.54 -6.27
N MET A 157 -8.36 -8.55 -7.20
CA MET A 157 -8.84 -9.74 -7.90
C MET A 157 -8.07 -9.95 -9.21
N GLY A 158 -7.68 -8.85 -9.85
CA GLY A 158 -6.87 -8.84 -11.05
C GLY A 158 -6.43 -7.44 -11.42
N SER A 159 -5.46 -7.36 -12.33
CA SER A 159 -4.92 -6.12 -12.85
C SER A 159 -4.64 -6.23 -14.34
N TYR A 160 -5.18 -5.31 -15.10
CA TYR A 160 -4.91 -5.00 -16.48
C TYR A 160 -3.84 -3.92 -16.48
N SER A 161 -2.67 -4.23 -16.99
CA SER A 161 -1.65 -3.23 -17.27
C SER A 161 -1.27 -3.28 -18.74
N PRO A 162 -0.71 -2.21 -19.31
CA PRO A 162 -0.24 -2.18 -20.71
C PRO A 162 0.86 -3.22 -20.99
N VAL A 163 1.46 -3.77 -19.94
CA VAL A 163 2.57 -4.73 -20.02
C VAL A 163 2.08 -6.17 -19.83
N ALA A 164 1.02 -6.38 -19.06
CA ALA A 164 0.43 -7.70 -18.80
C ALA A 164 -0.98 -7.58 -18.21
N LEU A 165 -1.85 -8.50 -18.63
CA LEU A 165 -3.08 -8.83 -17.93
C LEU A 165 -2.79 -9.90 -16.89
N SER A 166 -2.96 -9.57 -15.62
CA SER A 166 -2.65 -10.41 -14.46
C SER A 166 -3.92 -10.74 -13.70
N THR A 167 -4.22 -12.03 -13.59
CA THR A 167 -5.37 -12.53 -12.81
C THR A 167 -4.86 -13.31 -11.59
N PHE A 168 -5.45 -13.06 -10.42
CA PHE A 168 -5.01 -13.65 -9.16
C PHE A 168 -6.01 -14.69 -8.68
N GLU A 169 -5.92 -15.92 -9.21
CA GLU A 169 -6.75 -17.04 -8.76
C GLU A 169 -6.33 -17.45 -7.34
N SER A 170 -7.27 -17.64 -6.43
CA SER A 170 -7.05 -18.14 -5.07
C SER A 170 -7.60 -19.54 -4.88
N ASP A 171 -7.31 -20.12 -3.72
CA ASP A 171 -7.85 -21.42 -3.30
C ASP A 171 -9.39 -21.46 -3.23
N GLN A 172 -10.05 -20.31 -3.16
CA GLN A 172 -11.52 -20.23 -3.28
C GLN A 172 -12.05 -20.67 -4.64
N CYS A 173 -11.19 -20.81 -5.66
CA CYS A 173 -11.59 -21.38 -6.93
C CYS A 173 -12.22 -22.76 -6.77
N ALA A 174 -11.71 -23.60 -5.86
CA ALA A 174 -12.17 -24.98 -5.68
C ALA A 174 -13.70 -25.10 -5.54
N ASP A 175 -14.31 -24.12 -4.85
CA ASP A 175 -15.76 -24.08 -4.60
C ASP A 175 -16.49 -23.07 -5.50
N SER A 176 -15.78 -22.37 -6.39
CA SER A 176 -16.31 -21.19 -7.08
C SER A 176 -15.70 -20.89 -8.45
N GLY A 177 -15.15 -21.90 -9.15
CA GLY A 177 -14.42 -21.72 -10.41
C GLY A 177 -15.20 -21.03 -11.55
N GLY A 178 -16.54 -21.03 -11.50
CA GLY A 178 -17.39 -20.32 -12.46
C GLY A 178 -17.73 -18.87 -12.10
N THR A 179 -17.24 -18.34 -10.98
CA THR A 179 -17.62 -17.02 -10.44
C THR A 179 -16.40 -16.20 -10.04
N SER A 180 -16.58 -14.89 -9.86
CA SER A 180 -15.54 -13.97 -9.39
C SER A 180 -14.94 -14.33 -8.03
N ARG A 181 -15.64 -15.14 -7.22
CA ARG A 181 -15.13 -15.60 -5.92
C ARG A 181 -13.84 -16.39 -6.04
N ARG A 182 -13.56 -17.01 -7.19
CA ARG A 182 -12.27 -17.68 -7.46
C ARG A 182 -11.05 -16.75 -7.40
N PHE A 183 -11.27 -15.44 -7.43
CA PHE A 183 -10.21 -14.42 -7.35
C PHE A 183 -10.16 -13.72 -5.97
N PHE A 184 -11.02 -14.13 -5.03
CA PHE A 184 -11.09 -13.46 -3.74
C PHE A 184 -9.85 -13.75 -2.92
N ARG A 185 -9.25 -12.70 -2.35
CA ARG A 185 -8.01 -12.77 -1.54
C ARG A 185 -6.79 -13.31 -2.31
N GLY A 186 -6.79 -13.26 -3.65
CA GLY A 186 -5.63 -13.66 -4.46
C GLY A 186 -4.42 -12.74 -4.27
N TRP A 187 -4.65 -11.44 -4.07
CA TRP A 187 -3.64 -10.48 -3.66
C TRP A 187 -4.21 -9.57 -2.57
N VAL A 188 -3.94 -9.91 -1.31
CA VAL A 188 -4.42 -9.12 -0.16
C VAL A 188 -3.69 -7.79 -0.05
N ILE A 189 -4.43 -6.76 0.36
CA ILE A 189 -3.91 -5.42 0.68
C ILE A 189 -3.67 -5.35 2.19
N ALA A 190 -4.76 -5.47 2.97
CA ALA A 190 -4.77 -5.39 4.43
C ALA A 190 -6.09 -5.98 4.97
N PRO A 191 -6.22 -6.17 6.30
CA PRO A 191 -7.47 -6.59 6.93
C PRO A 191 -8.63 -5.63 6.65
N ALA A 192 -9.85 -6.16 6.69
CA ALA A 192 -11.07 -5.41 6.39
C ALA A 192 -11.34 -4.26 7.36
N THR A 193 -10.95 -4.44 8.62
CA THR A 193 -10.81 -3.35 9.59
C THR A 193 -9.35 -2.93 9.58
N VAL A 194 -9.07 -1.72 9.11
CA VAL A 194 -7.70 -1.22 8.98
C VAL A 194 -7.11 -1.07 10.38
N PRO A 195 -5.90 -1.61 10.64
CA PRO A 195 -5.23 -1.44 11.93
C PRO A 195 -5.05 0.03 12.32
N ALA A 196 -4.82 0.29 13.61
CA ALA A 196 -4.55 1.65 14.07
C ALA A 196 -3.20 2.16 13.53
N ARG A 197 -2.99 3.48 13.56
CA ARG A 197 -1.70 4.08 13.21
C ARG A 197 -0.57 3.46 14.07
N GLY A 198 0.54 3.11 13.44
CA GLY A 198 1.69 2.46 14.04
C GLY A 198 1.57 0.93 14.10
N GLU A 199 0.40 0.36 13.79
CA GLU A 199 0.22 -1.08 13.76
C GLU A 199 0.66 -1.68 12.41
N SER A 200 1.09 -2.95 12.48
CA SER A 200 1.49 -3.72 11.33
C SER A 200 1.02 -5.17 11.45
N GLY A 201 1.03 -5.89 10.34
CA GLY A 201 0.66 -7.29 10.30
C GLY A 201 1.12 -7.98 9.03
N TYR A 202 0.87 -9.27 8.96
CA TYR A 202 1.21 -10.09 7.82
C TYR A 202 0.24 -11.27 7.68
N GLY A 203 0.19 -11.85 6.48
CA GLY A 203 -0.58 -13.05 6.18
C GLY A 203 -0.04 -13.77 4.95
N VAL A 204 -0.28 -15.08 4.91
CA VAL A 204 0.06 -15.91 3.75
C VAL A 204 -1.22 -16.31 3.05
N PHE A 205 -1.31 -15.97 1.76
CA PHE A 205 -2.50 -16.15 0.95
C PHE A 205 -2.15 -17.00 -0.26
N PRO A 206 -2.75 -18.20 -0.40
CA PRO A 206 -2.57 -19.02 -1.58
C PRO A 206 -3.10 -18.31 -2.82
N SER A 207 -2.24 -18.12 -3.82
CA SER A 207 -2.66 -17.57 -5.10
C SER A 207 -1.84 -18.06 -6.27
N LYS A 208 -2.44 -17.99 -7.45
CA LYS A 208 -1.80 -18.25 -8.72
C LYS A 208 -2.02 -17.08 -9.65
N LEU A 209 -0.90 -16.56 -10.13
CA LEU A 209 -0.87 -15.57 -11.18
C LEU A 209 -1.10 -16.26 -12.52
N HIS A 210 -2.13 -15.84 -13.23
CA HIS A 210 -2.33 -16.14 -14.64
C HIS A 210 -2.10 -14.90 -15.48
N ASN A 211 -1.41 -15.07 -16.61
CA ASN A 211 -1.30 -14.03 -17.62
C ASN A 211 -2.38 -14.26 -18.69
N GLY A 212 -3.06 -13.20 -19.12
CA GLY A 212 -4.11 -13.26 -20.14
C GLY A 212 -5.50 -12.85 -19.62
N GLN A 213 -6.52 -13.03 -20.47
CA GLN A 213 -7.88 -12.61 -20.14
C GLN A 213 -8.49 -13.53 -19.07
N PRO A 214 -9.09 -13.00 -17.99
CA PRO A 214 -9.67 -13.82 -16.94
C PRO A 214 -10.87 -14.65 -17.41
N SER A 215 -11.59 -14.22 -18.46
CA SER A 215 -12.68 -15.00 -19.07
C SER A 215 -12.20 -16.22 -19.87
N GLU A 216 -10.92 -16.27 -20.24
CA GLU A 216 -10.31 -17.41 -20.94
C GLU A 216 -9.76 -18.46 -19.96
N LEU A 217 -9.76 -18.16 -18.66
CA LEU A 217 -9.33 -19.12 -17.65
C LEU A 217 -10.30 -20.30 -17.60
N PRO A 218 -9.79 -21.54 -17.61
CA PRO A 218 -10.64 -22.71 -17.43
C PRO A 218 -11.47 -22.60 -16.15
N VAL A 219 -12.70 -23.10 -16.17
CA VAL A 219 -13.51 -23.24 -14.93
C VAL A 219 -12.81 -24.18 -13.94
N ALA A 220 -12.08 -25.17 -14.46
CA ALA A 220 -11.19 -26.02 -13.66
C ALA A 220 -10.05 -25.19 -13.06
N CYS A 221 -9.90 -25.28 -11.75
CA CYS A 221 -8.94 -24.50 -10.98
C CYS A 221 -7.53 -25.04 -11.06
N ALA A 222 -6.55 -24.20 -10.73
CA ALA A 222 -5.18 -24.67 -10.59
C ALA A 222 -5.07 -25.73 -9.49
N THR A 223 -4.26 -26.76 -9.78
CA THR A 223 -3.96 -27.84 -8.82
C THR A 223 -2.92 -27.43 -7.78
N ARG A 224 -2.22 -26.30 -8.00
CA ARG A 224 -1.18 -25.79 -7.11
C ARG A 224 -1.19 -24.27 -7.09
N TYR A 225 -1.14 -23.72 -5.89
CA TYR A 225 -1.06 -22.30 -5.60
C TYR A 225 0.30 -21.95 -4.99
N ASN A 226 0.81 -20.77 -5.30
CA ASN A 226 1.94 -20.21 -4.58
C ASN A 226 1.46 -19.67 -3.24
N ARG A 227 2.32 -19.72 -2.22
CA ARG A 227 2.03 -19.16 -0.90
C ARG A 227 2.48 -17.70 -0.86
N GLY A 228 1.68 -16.76 -1.36
CA GLY A 228 2.05 -15.34 -1.38
C GLY A 228 2.11 -14.76 0.03
N LEU A 229 3.19 -14.06 0.38
CA LEU A 229 3.27 -13.31 1.65
C LEU A 229 2.78 -11.90 1.40
N THR A 230 1.82 -11.43 2.19
CA THR A 230 1.45 -10.02 2.26
C THR A 230 1.80 -9.48 3.63
N THR A 231 2.46 -8.32 3.67
CA THR A 231 2.65 -7.54 4.90
C THR A 231 1.97 -6.19 4.75
N TRP A 232 1.52 -5.61 5.86
CA TRP A 232 0.93 -4.27 5.87
C TRP A 232 1.38 -3.50 7.11
N ALA A 233 1.63 -2.21 6.95
CA ALA A 233 1.83 -1.28 8.06
C ALA A 233 0.93 -0.05 7.83
N VAL A 234 0.41 0.53 8.90
CA VAL A 234 -0.42 1.73 8.84
C VAL A 234 0.34 2.87 9.48
N ASP A 235 0.77 3.86 8.69
CA ASP A 235 1.50 5.01 9.21
C ASP A 235 1.29 6.26 8.35
N ASP A 236 1.64 7.43 8.88
CA ASP A 236 1.69 8.65 8.08
C ASP A 236 2.83 8.56 7.07
N PHE A 237 2.55 8.90 5.81
CA PHE A 237 3.55 8.95 4.74
C PHE A 237 3.54 10.30 4.05
N THR A 238 4.73 10.85 3.82
CA THR A 238 4.92 12.08 3.04
C THR A 238 5.15 11.73 1.58
N TYR A 239 4.19 12.08 0.74
CA TYR A 239 4.25 11.83 -0.70
C TYR A 239 5.03 12.91 -1.44
N LYS A 240 5.32 12.68 -2.73
CA LYS A 240 6.00 13.67 -3.57
C LYS A 240 5.20 14.97 -3.77
N SER A 241 3.89 14.96 -3.51
CA SER A 241 3.02 16.14 -3.46
C SER A 241 3.17 16.98 -2.17
N ASP A 242 4.11 16.62 -1.28
CA ASP A 242 4.28 17.18 0.07
C ASP A 242 3.09 16.93 1.01
N ARG A 243 2.08 16.18 0.55
CA ARG A 243 0.96 15.75 1.38
C ARG A 243 1.44 14.66 2.33
N ARG A 244 1.16 14.85 3.62
CA ARG A 244 1.33 13.82 4.65
C ARG A 244 -0.02 13.16 4.93
N LEU A 245 -0.18 11.90 4.52
CA LEU A 245 -1.45 11.17 4.61
C LEU A 245 -1.28 9.86 5.37
N LEU A 246 -2.28 9.50 6.19
CA LEU A 246 -2.33 8.18 6.80
C LEU A 246 -2.47 7.13 5.70
N SER A 247 -1.53 6.20 5.65
CA SER A 247 -1.37 5.28 4.54
C SER A 247 -1.29 3.84 5.01
N ILE A 248 -2.00 2.94 4.34
CA ILE A 248 -1.72 1.51 4.41
C ILE A 248 -0.59 1.24 3.42
N VAL A 249 0.54 0.79 3.94
CA VAL A 249 1.71 0.39 3.19
C VAL A 249 1.71 -1.13 3.09
N SER A 250 1.23 -1.65 1.96
CA SER A 250 1.05 -3.09 1.73
C SER A 250 2.13 -3.62 0.79
N SER A 251 2.88 -4.63 1.22
CA SER A 251 3.90 -5.30 0.41
C SER A 251 3.47 -6.73 0.09
N HIS A 252 3.52 -7.11 -1.18
CA HIS A 252 3.16 -8.44 -1.65
C HIS A 252 4.34 -9.16 -2.31
N TYR A 253 4.74 -10.26 -1.71
CA TYR A 253 5.73 -11.19 -2.23
C TYR A 253 4.98 -12.36 -2.86
N SER A 254 5.38 -12.74 -4.08
CA SER A 254 4.79 -13.90 -4.79
C SER A 254 4.99 -15.24 -4.10
N ARG A 255 5.83 -15.29 -3.06
CA ARG A 255 6.09 -16.47 -2.23
C ARG A 255 6.46 -16.07 -0.79
N SER A 256 6.29 -17.02 0.12
CA SER A 256 6.73 -16.99 1.50
C SER A 256 7.82 -18.05 1.72
N GLY A 257 8.53 -17.95 2.84
CA GLY A 257 9.29 -19.07 3.40
C GLY A 257 8.38 -20.24 3.76
N GLU A 258 8.97 -21.42 3.97
CA GLU A 258 8.21 -22.64 4.29
C GLU A 258 7.35 -22.48 5.56
N ASP A 259 7.84 -21.73 6.53
CA ASP A 259 7.16 -21.41 7.78
C ASP A 259 6.08 -20.31 7.64
N GLY A 260 6.02 -19.63 6.49
CA GLY A 260 5.09 -18.54 6.22
C GLY A 260 5.38 -17.23 6.97
N LYS A 261 6.53 -17.09 7.63
CA LYS A 261 6.81 -15.94 8.51
C LYS A 261 7.65 -14.85 7.86
N GLY A 262 8.29 -15.16 6.73
CA GLY A 262 9.10 -14.23 5.96
C GLY A 262 9.02 -14.47 4.44
N PRO A 263 9.70 -13.65 3.63
CA PRO A 263 9.66 -13.73 2.18
C PRO A 263 10.44 -14.93 1.61
N GLY A 264 11.26 -15.61 2.42
CA GLY A 264 12.07 -16.75 2.01
C GLY A 264 12.94 -16.41 0.79
N LYS A 265 12.85 -17.22 -0.27
CA LYS A 265 13.62 -17.02 -1.52
C LYS A 265 12.99 -16.01 -2.49
N ALA A 266 12.06 -15.17 -2.05
CA ALA A 266 11.52 -14.12 -2.92
C ALA A 266 12.63 -13.13 -3.28
N MET A 267 12.73 -12.80 -4.57
CA MET A 267 13.70 -11.82 -5.08
C MET A 267 13.05 -10.48 -5.45
N GLN A 268 11.71 -10.41 -5.42
CA GLN A 268 10.94 -9.23 -5.80
C GLN A 268 9.72 -9.07 -4.90
N VAL A 269 9.31 -7.83 -4.69
CA VAL A 269 8.11 -7.45 -3.96
C VAL A 269 7.51 -6.22 -4.60
N GLU A 270 6.19 -6.21 -4.71
CA GLU A 270 5.45 -5.00 -5.08
C GLU A 270 4.86 -4.39 -3.82
N GLN A 271 5.02 -3.08 -3.68
CA GLN A 271 4.53 -2.33 -2.52
C GLN A 271 3.55 -1.26 -2.99
N THR A 272 2.40 -1.21 -2.34
CA THR A 272 1.28 -0.32 -2.66
C THR A 272 0.93 0.52 -1.44
N TYR A 273 0.52 1.76 -1.70
CA TYR A 273 0.15 2.72 -0.68
C TYR A 273 -1.29 3.13 -0.91
N TRP A 274 -2.10 3.02 0.13
CA TRP A 274 -3.54 3.26 0.08
C TRP A 274 -3.89 4.34 1.09
N THR A 275 -4.62 5.36 0.67
CA THR A 275 -5.04 6.47 1.52
C THR A 275 -6.55 6.63 1.45
N ARG A 276 -7.14 7.20 2.51
CA ARG A 276 -8.58 7.52 2.50
C ARG A 276 -8.94 8.56 1.45
N GLU A 277 -8.01 9.49 1.21
CA GLU A 277 -8.21 10.57 0.27
C GLU A 277 -8.27 10.04 -1.17
N PHE A 278 -7.38 9.13 -1.53
CA PHE A 278 -7.09 8.87 -2.94
C PHE A 278 -7.27 7.43 -3.38
N GLY A 279 -7.48 6.46 -2.49
CA GLY A 279 -7.38 5.06 -2.84
C GLY A 279 -5.91 4.65 -3.05
N LEU A 280 -5.63 3.84 -4.09
CA LEU A 280 -4.26 3.51 -4.50
C LEU A 280 -3.51 4.79 -4.91
N SER A 281 -2.58 5.21 -4.06
CA SER A 281 -1.89 6.50 -4.12
C SER A 281 -0.46 6.39 -4.65
N ARG A 282 0.19 5.25 -4.43
CA ARG A 282 1.57 4.98 -4.89
C ARG A 282 1.78 3.49 -5.08
N TRP A 283 2.58 3.13 -6.09
CA TRP A 283 3.01 1.77 -6.36
C TRP A 283 4.52 1.74 -6.57
N GLU A 284 5.17 0.73 -6.00
CA GLU A 284 6.61 0.53 -6.04
C GLU A 284 6.94 -0.91 -6.37
N LYS A 285 8.05 -1.11 -7.08
CA LYS A 285 8.66 -2.43 -7.25
C LYS A 285 10.03 -2.45 -6.61
N TRP A 286 10.23 -3.39 -5.71
CA TRP A 286 11.51 -3.62 -5.05
C TRP A 286 12.10 -4.96 -5.47
N ALA A 287 13.42 -5.02 -5.59
CA ALA A 287 14.15 -6.22 -5.94
C ALA A 287 15.33 -6.43 -5.00
N ARG A 288 15.60 -7.68 -4.66
CA ARG A 288 16.74 -8.10 -3.84
C ARG A 288 18.06 -7.83 -4.56
N GLU A 289 19.13 -7.61 -3.82
CA GLU A 289 20.47 -7.27 -4.34
C GLU A 289 21.03 -8.24 -5.39
N ASP A 290 20.67 -9.51 -5.29
CA ASP A 290 21.10 -10.58 -6.21
C ASP A 290 20.13 -10.80 -7.39
N TRP A 291 19.06 -10.01 -7.49
CA TRP A 291 18.13 -10.07 -8.60
C TRP A 291 18.69 -9.40 -9.85
N VAL A 292 18.61 -10.10 -10.98
CA VAL A 292 18.95 -9.59 -12.32
C VAL A 292 17.70 -9.53 -13.18
N HIS A 293 17.47 -8.39 -13.82
CA HIS A 293 16.28 -8.21 -14.66
C HIS A 293 16.33 -9.14 -15.88
N PRO A 294 15.33 -10.01 -16.10
CA PRO A 294 15.42 -11.10 -17.09
C PRO A 294 15.58 -10.63 -18.54
N ARG A 295 14.97 -9.48 -18.91
CA ARG A 295 15.09 -8.92 -20.27
C ARG A 295 16.30 -8.01 -20.47
N SER A 296 16.52 -7.05 -19.57
CA SER A 296 17.58 -6.05 -19.72
C SER A 296 18.95 -6.46 -19.16
N GLN A 297 19.02 -7.58 -18.43
CA GLN A 297 20.23 -8.12 -17.78
C GLN A 297 20.90 -7.14 -16.81
N LYS A 298 20.17 -6.13 -16.32
CA LYS A 298 20.66 -5.14 -15.35
C LYS A 298 20.44 -5.62 -13.93
N SER A 299 21.35 -5.22 -13.04
CA SER A 299 21.22 -5.47 -11.60
C SER A 299 20.09 -4.63 -10.98
N ALA A 300 19.61 -5.03 -9.81
CA ALA A 300 18.67 -4.24 -9.02
C ALA A 300 19.22 -2.83 -8.70
N ALA A 301 20.50 -2.73 -8.33
CA ALA A 301 21.15 -1.46 -8.02
C ALA A 301 21.20 -0.52 -9.23
N ASP A 302 21.55 -1.02 -10.42
CA ASP A 302 21.57 -0.19 -11.65
C ASP A 302 20.20 0.36 -12.01
N LEU A 303 19.14 -0.43 -11.81
CA LEU A 303 17.77 -0.01 -12.05
C LEU A 303 17.31 1.02 -11.02
N ALA A 304 17.72 0.87 -9.75
CA ALA A 304 17.43 1.86 -8.71
C ALA A 304 18.13 3.21 -8.95
N GLN A 305 19.38 3.21 -9.41
CA GLN A 305 20.06 4.45 -9.78
C GLN A 305 19.36 5.17 -10.94
N ARG A 306 18.86 4.42 -11.93
CA ARG A 306 18.05 4.96 -13.03
C ARG A 306 16.73 5.54 -12.53
N LEU A 307 16.07 4.87 -11.59
CA LEU A 307 14.84 5.34 -10.98
C LEU A 307 15.05 6.69 -10.27
N VAL A 308 16.06 6.80 -9.41
CA VAL A 308 16.39 8.06 -8.72
C VAL A 308 16.69 9.16 -9.73
N SER A 309 17.51 8.86 -10.75
CA SER A 309 17.84 9.81 -11.83
C SER A 309 16.62 10.26 -12.64
N ALA A 310 15.59 9.42 -12.74
CA ALA A 310 14.35 9.78 -13.42
C ALA A 310 13.49 10.76 -12.60
N GLY A 311 13.70 10.87 -11.29
CA GLY A 311 13.09 11.88 -10.40
C GLY A 311 11.57 11.80 -10.24
N ARG A 312 10.93 10.71 -10.71
CA ARG A 312 9.46 10.55 -10.69
C ARG A 312 8.88 10.26 -9.31
N CYS A 313 9.70 9.78 -8.37
CA CYS A 313 9.25 9.50 -7.01
C CYS A 313 10.16 10.12 -5.94
N SER A 314 9.55 10.53 -4.83
CA SER A 314 10.26 10.86 -3.59
C SER A 314 10.85 9.60 -2.95
N ARG A 315 11.86 9.78 -2.09
CA ARG A 315 12.32 8.72 -1.20
C ARG A 315 11.15 8.30 -0.29
N PRO A 316 10.91 6.99 -0.09
CA PRO A 316 9.94 6.55 0.89
C PRO A 316 10.50 6.76 2.30
N GLU A 317 9.95 7.69 3.06
CA GLU A 317 10.33 7.96 4.45
C GLU A 317 9.56 7.06 5.41
N LEU A 318 9.80 5.75 5.31
CA LEU A 318 9.20 4.77 6.21
C LEU A 318 10.12 4.46 7.38
N ALA A 319 9.55 4.41 8.59
CA ALA A 319 10.24 3.91 9.77
C ALA A 319 10.55 2.41 9.61
N ALA A 320 11.48 1.91 10.42
CA ALA A 320 11.71 0.47 10.50
C ALA A 320 10.47 -0.23 11.08
N VAL A 321 10.07 -1.34 10.47
CA VAL A 321 8.90 -2.12 10.87
C VAL A 321 9.33 -3.56 11.16
N ARG A 322 8.94 -4.06 12.33
CA ARG A 322 9.05 -5.48 12.66
C ARG A 322 7.67 -6.12 12.58
N TYR A 323 7.48 -6.97 11.58
CA TYR A 323 6.19 -7.65 11.36
C TYR A 323 6.02 -8.87 12.26
N ASN A 324 7.11 -9.58 12.55
CA ASN A 324 7.12 -10.72 13.46
C ASN A 324 8.56 -11.07 13.92
N ALA A 325 8.75 -12.25 14.52
CA ALA A 325 10.06 -12.72 14.98
C ALA A 325 11.06 -13.01 13.85
N ASN A 326 10.58 -13.24 12.63
CA ASN A 326 11.32 -13.68 11.45
C ASN A 326 11.32 -12.66 10.30
N LEU A 327 10.72 -11.48 10.50
CA LEU A 327 10.66 -10.46 9.46
C LEU A 327 10.71 -9.05 10.06
N GLN A 328 11.80 -8.38 9.74
CA GLN A 328 12.01 -6.97 10.00
C GLN A 328 12.45 -6.28 8.70
N VAL A 329 11.92 -5.09 8.47
CA VAL A 329 12.29 -4.22 7.35
C VAL A 329 12.84 -2.93 7.94
N SER A 330 14.04 -2.54 7.54
CA SER A 330 14.62 -1.25 7.96
C SER A 330 13.90 -0.07 7.30
N GLY A 331 14.12 1.13 7.83
CA GLY A 331 13.86 2.33 7.05
C GLY A 331 14.71 2.38 5.78
N VAL A 332 14.32 3.24 4.84
CA VAL A 332 15.06 3.43 3.59
C VAL A 332 16.38 4.16 3.87
N SER A 333 17.47 3.67 3.30
CA SER A 333 18.81 4.24 3.39
C SER A 333 18.83 5.71 2.96
N SER A 334 19.65 6.50 3.64
CA SER A 334 19.89 7.91 3.32
C SER A 334 20.79 8.11 2.09
N GLU A 335 21.32 7.04 1.50
CA GLU A 335 22.14 7.10 0.29
C GLU A 335 21.43 7.89 -0.83
N PRO A 336 22.08 8.89 -1.44
CA PRO A 336 21.41 9.83 -2.34
C PRO A 336 21.05 9.21 -3.69
N ASN A 337 21.79 8.20 -4.15
CA ASN A 337 21.72 7.71 -5.54
C ASN A 337 20.88 6.45 -5.70
N VAL A 338 20.40 5.86 -4.62
CA VAL A 338 19.53 4.68 -4.62
C VAL A 338 18.51 4.80 -3.49
N TYR A 339 17.37 4.17 -3.68
CA TYR A 339 16.45 3.89 -2.59
C TYR A 339 16.60 2.42 -2.23
N SER A 340 17.23 2.15 -1.09
CA SER A 340 17.52 0.79 -0.62
C SER A 340 17.07 0.61 0.83
N ARG A 341 16.79 -0.63 1.24
CA ARG A 341 16.49 -0.99 2.63
C ARG A 341 16.95 -2.41 2.91
N LEU A 342 17.14 -2.74 4.18
CA LEU A 342 17.41 -4.11 4.60
C LEU A 342 16.10 -4.82 4.92
N VAL A 343 16.00 -6.06 4.45
CA VAL A 343 14.98 -7.02 4.89
C VAL A 343 15.72 -8.13 5.59
N THR A 344 15.44 -8.31 6.88
CA THR A 344 16.17 -9.20 7.77
C THR A 344 15.21 -10.21 8.36
N ASP A 345 15.65 -11.46 8.46
CA ASP A 345 15.07 -12.47 9.35
C ASP A 345 15.85 -12.45 10.68
N PRO A 346 15.29 -11.85 11.76
CA PRO A 346 16.00 -11.75 13.03
C PRO A 346 16.27 -13.11 13.70
N SER A 347 15.56 -14.17 13.31
CA SER A 347 15.72 -15.49 13.92
C SER A 347 16.93 -16.25 13.38
N SER A 348 17.25 -16.05 12.11
CA SER A 348 18.39 -16.68 11.43
C SER A 348 19.58 -15.73 11.27
N GLY A 349 19.34 -14.42 11.36
CA GLY A 349 20.32 -13.38 11.04
C GLY A 349 20.51 -13.15 9.54
N GLU A 350 19.79 -13.87 8.68
CA GLU A 350 19.82 -13.65 7.23
C GLU A 350 19.28 -12.26 6.90
N SER A 351 20.01 -11.52 6.08
CA SER A 351 19.63 -10.16 5.70
C SER A 351 20.03 -9.90 4.25
N HIS A 352 19.16 -9.20 3.53
CA HIS A 352 19.39 -8.80 2.15
C HIS A 352 19.08 -7.32 1.98
N VAL A 353 19.86 -6.63 1.14
CA VAL A 353 19.52 -5.31 0.64
C VAL A 353 18.48 -5.45 -0.47
N TRP A 354 17.46 -4.60 -0.41
CA TRP A 354 16.42 -4.48 -1.40
C TRP A 354 16.45 -3.09 -1.98
N TYR A 355 16.42 -3.01 -3.30
CA TYR A 355 16.47 -1.77 -4.06
C TYR A 355 15.12 -1.48 -4.71
N MET A 356 14.64 -0.25 -4.63
CA MET A 356 13.46 0.17 -5.38
C MET A 356 13.84 0.37 -6.84
N THR A 357 13.27 -0.44 -7.72
CA THR A 357 13.61 -0.50 -9.15
C THR A 357 12.59 0.19 -10.05
N LEU A 358 11.34 0.34 -9.59
CA LEU A 358 10.30 1.13 -10.23
C LEU A 358 9.45 1.82 -9.17
N CYS A 359 8.89 2.98 -9.53
CA CYS A 359 7.93 3.67 -8.68
C CYS A 359 7.03 4.58 -9.52
N GLU A 360 5.75 4.61 -9.16
CA GLU A 360 4.76 5.57 -9.63
C GLU A 360 4.05 6.15 -8.40
N ASP A 361 4.21 7.45 -8.18
CA ASP A 361 3.50 8.22 -7.14
C ASP A 361 2.40 9.02 -7.80
N TYR A 362 1.14 8.70 -7.50
CA TYR A 362 -0.04 9.26 -8.16
C TYR A 362 -0.63 10.47 -7.41
N THR A 363 0.02 10.94 -6.34
CA THR A 363 -0.56 11.99 -5.48
C THR A 363 -0.52 13.40 -6.09
N ASN A 364 -0.08 13.55 -7.34
CA ASN A 364 -0.25 14.78 -8.11
C ASN A 364 -1.73 14.94 -8.50
N ALA A 365 -2.54 15.40 -7.55
CA ALA A 365 -3.97 15.56 -7.73
C ALA A 365 -4.31 16.90 -8.38
N SER A 366 -5.19 16.88 -9.37
CA SER A 366 -5.70 18.08 -10.05
C SER A 366 -7.20 17.99 -10.29
N PRO A 367 -7.94 19.11 -10.32
CA PRO A 367 -9.35 19.10 -10.71
C PRO A 367 -9.59 18.36 -12.03
N ALA A 368 -10.68 17.61 -12.11
CA ALA A 368 -11.02 16.84 -13.30
C ALA A 368 -11.55 17.77 -14.39
N ALA A 369 -11.29 17.43 -15.66
CA ALA A 369 -11.85 18.17 -16.78
C ALA A 369 -13.37 17.89 -16.91
N PRO A 370 -14.21 18.89 -17.23
CA PRO A 370 -15.68 18.74 -17.26
C PRO A 370 -16.26 17.72 -18.25
N LYS A 371 -15.45 17.15 -19.16
CA LYS A 371 -15.90 16.32 -20.28
C LYS A 371 -15.48 14.85 -20.20
N MET A 372 -14.90 14.41 -19.08
CA MET A 372 -14.43 13.04 -18.93
C MET A 372 -15.50 12.13 -18.32
N ASP A 373 -15.90 11.09 -19.04
CA ASP A 373 -16.71 9.99 -18.50
C ASP A 373 -15.81 8.79 -18.18
N TYR A 374 -15.25 8.79 -16.97
CA TYR A 374 -14.34 7.72 -16.54
C TYR A 374 -15.06 6.38 -16.39
N ILE A 375 -16.35 6.40 -16.05
CA ILE A 375 -17.15 5.19 -15.82
C ILE A 375 -17.35 4.44 -17.14
N LYS A 376 -17.74 5.14 -18.21
CA LYS A 376 -17.86 4.55 -19.56
C LYS A 376 -16.57 3.85 -19.97
N SER A 377 -15.43 4.48 -19.74
CA SER A 377 -14.11 3.95 -20.11
C SER A 377 -13.72 2.72 -19.29
N ILE A 378 -14.00 2.72 -17.99
CA ILE A 378 -13.73 1.56 -17.12
C ILE A 378 -14.57 0.37 -17.53
N ASN A 379 -15.84 0.57 -17.84
CA ASN A 379 -16.74 -0.49 -18.31
C ASN A 379 -16.24 -1.15 -19.61
N GLY A 380 -15.56 -0.40 -20.48
CA GLY A 380 -14.96 -0.94 -21.70
C GLY A 380 -13.69 -1.77 -21.48
N LEU A 381 -12.99 -1.59 -20.35
CA LEU A 381 -11.73 -2.29 -20.02
C LEU A 381 -11.96 -3.53 -19.14
N ALA A 382 -12.98 -3.48 -18.30
CA ALA A 382 -13.27 -4.51 -17.31
C ALA A 382 -13.84 -5.79 -17.94
N ASN A 383 -13.33 -6.95 -17.55
CA ASN A 383 -13.97 -8.22 -17.89
C ASN A 383 -15.10 -8.54 -16.91
N ASP A 384 -16.28 -8.86 -17.44
CA ASP A 384 -17.48 -9.21 -16.70
C ASP A 384 -17.29 -10.30 -15.64
N ILE A 385 -16.33 -11.21 -15.81
CA ILE A 385 -16.13 -12.33 -14.88
C ILE A 385 -15.85 -11.87 -13.45
N TYR A 386 -15.34 -10.65 -13.25
CA TYR A 386 -15.12 -10.10 -11.91
C TYR A 386 -16.41 -9.59 -11.23
N TRP A 387 -17.51 -9.44 -11.98
CA TRP A 387 -18.83 -9.02 -11.52
C TRP A 387 -19.88 -10.14 -11.56
N ARG A 388 -19.51 -11.35 -12.00
CA ARG A 388 -20.33 -12.55 -11.91
C ARG A 388 -19.94 -13.36 -10.68
#